data_AF-A0A351VJU8-F1
#
_entry.id   AF-A0A351VJU8-F1
#
_cell.length_a   1.000
_cell.length_b   1.000
_cell.length_c   1.000
_cell.angle_alpha   90.00
_cell.angle_beta   90.00
_cell.angle_gamma   90.00
#
_symmetry.space_group_name_H-M   'P 1'
#
loop_
_entity.id
_entity.type
_entity.pdbx_description
1 polymer ?
#
loop_
_entity_poly.entity_id
_entity_poly.type
_entity_poly.pdbx_seq_one_letter_code
_entity_poly.pdbx_strand_id
1 'polypeptide(L)' 'MAAHKTRLTYNDVVATLPSLAPDEQLNLLEALSSVLKKAMLPGVKRHNLLELEGLGADVWSKVNIENYVRQERDSWN' A
#
# COMPACT_ATOMS: atom_id res chain seq x y z
N MET A 1 26.83 26.71 11.57
CA MET A 1 27.46 25.39 11.82
C MET A 1 26.59 24.34 11.14
N ALA A 2 26.98 23.87 9.95
CA ALA A 2 26.21 22.85 9.22
C ALA A 2 26.61 21.46 9.75
N ALA A 3 25.65 20.71 10.29
CA ALA A 3 25.89 19.34 10.72
C ALA A 3 26.24 18.48 9.51
N HIS A 4 27.48 18.00 9.43
CA HIS A 4 27.88 17.03 8.42
C HIS A 4 27.10 15.74 8.66
N LYS A 5 26.25 15.38 7.69
CA LYS A 5 25.55 14.10 7.68
C LYS A 5 26.59 13.01 7.38
N THR A 6 27.17 12.44 8.45
CA THR A 6 28.11 11.33 8.33
C THR A 6 27.41 10.18 7.59
N ARG A 7 27.97 9.75 6.45
CA ARG A 7 27.48 8.57 5.75
C ARG A 7 27.91 7.36 6.55
N LEU A 8 26.98 6.71 7.26
CA LEU A 8 27.21 5.36 7.76
C LEU A 8 27.37 4.41 6.58
N THR A 9 28.41 3.58 6.64
CA THR A 9 28.63 2.48 5.71
C THR A 9 27.97 1.21 6.23
N TYR A 10 27.79 0.22 5.37
CA TYR A 10 27.27 -1.10 5.76
C TYR A 10 28.08 -1.72 6.92
N ASN A 11 29.41 -1.60 6.86
CA ASN A 11 30.30 -2.16 7.87
C ASN A 11 30.14 -1.47 9.23
N ASP A 12 29.83 -0.16 9.25
CA ASP A 12 29.60 0.57 10.50
C ASP A 12 28.31 0.10 11.19
N VAL A 13 27.26 -0.21 10.40
CA VAL A 13 26.00 -0.75 10.92
C VAL A 13 26.20 -2.17 11.44
N VAL A 14 26.92 -3.02 10.71
CA VAL A 14 27.20 -4.39 11.15
C VAL A 14 28.07 -4.43 12.41
N ALA A 15 29.06 -3.54 12.51
CA ALA A 15 29.92 -3.44 13.68
C ALA A 15 29.17 -2.97 14.94
N THR A 16 28.05 -2.25 14.77
CA THR A 16 27.24 -1.74 15.88
C THR A 16 26.14 -2.71 16.31
N LEU A 17 25.73 -3.68 15.48
CA LEU A 17 24.73 -4.71 15.82
C LEU A 17 24.98 -5.41 17.16
N PRO A 18 26.22 -5.84 17.51
CA PRO A 18 26.47 -6.52 18.79
C PRO A 18 26.28 -5.62 20.02
N SER A 19 26.32 -4.29 19.85
CA SER A 19 26.11 -3.34 20.95
C SER A 19 24.65 -3.00 21.22
N LEU A 20 23.74 -3.37 20.30
CA LEU A 20 22.31 -3.19 20.45
C LEU A 20 21.72 -4.32 21.28
N ALA A 21 20.72 -4.00 22.11
CA ALA A 21 19.94 -5.00 22.81
C ALA A 21 19.12 -5.86 21.82
N PRO A 22 18.76 -7.11 22.17
CA PRO A 22 18.06 -8.01 21.24
C PRO A 22 16.74 -7.44 20.69
N ASP A 23 16.01 -6.67 21.49
CA ASP A 23 14.79 -5.97 21.09
C ASP A 23 15.07 -4.83 20.09
N GLU A 24 16.16 -4.09 20.29
CA GLU A 24 16.58 -3.04 19.36
C GLU A 24 17.06 -3.63 18.02
N GLN A 25 17.71 -4.79 18.04
CA GLN A 25 18.08 -5.53 16.83
C GLN A 25 16.85 -5.97 16.04
N LEU A 26 15.80 -6.45 16.72
CA LEU A 26 14.53 -6.82 16.10
C LEU A 26 13.82 -5.59 15.49
N ASN A 27 13.79 -4.47 16.22
CA ASN A 27 13.22 -3.22 15.72
C ASN A 27 13.97 -2.72 14.47
N LEU A 28 15.30 -2.84 14.46
CA LEU A 28 16.12 -2.48 13.31
C LEU A 28 15.82 -3.38 12.10
N LEU A 29 15.66 -4.69 12.31
CA LEU A 29 15.28 -5.62 11.27
C LEU A 29 13.92 -5.28 10.65
N GLU A 30 12.93 -4.92 11.46
CA GLU A 30 11.61 -4.51 10.99
C GLU A 30 11.69 -3.21 10.18
N ALA A 31 12.41 -2.20 10.69
CA ALA A 31 12.60 -0.94 9.99
C ALA A 31 13.28 -1.12 8.63
N LEU A 32 14.36 -1.92 8.58
CA LEU A 32 15.07 -2.25 7.35
C LEU A 32 14.16 -2.99 6.36
N SER A 33 13.40 -3.97 6.85
CA SER A 33 12.45 -4.74 6.04
C SER A 33 11.38 -3.84 5.43
N SER A 34 10.85 -2.87 6.18
CA SER A 34 9.85 -1.91 5.70
C SER A 34 10.41 -1.01 4.59
N VAL A 35 11.62 -0.48 4.79
CA VAL A 35 12.31 0.35 3.78
C VAL A 35 12.55 -0.45 2.49
N LEU A 36 13.06 -1.69 2.61
CA LEU A 36 13.31 -2.55 1.46
C LEU A 36 12.02 -2.92 0.74
N LYS A 37 10.95 -3.29 1.45
CA LYS A 37 9.63 -3.54 0.86
C LYS A 37 9.15 -2.33 0.07
N LYS A 38 9.26 -1.13 0.63
CA LYS A 38 8.86 0.11 -0.07
C LYS A 38 9.71 0.41 -1.30
N ALA A 39 11.01 0.12 -1.25
CA ALA A 39 11.92 0.31 -2.38
C ALA A 39 11.73 -0.73 -3.49
N MET A 40 11.34 -1.96 -3.12
CA MET A 40 11.13 -3.08 -4.04
C MET A 40 9.70 -3.14 -4.60
N LEU A 41 8.73 -2.51 -3.95
CA LEU A 41 7.40 -2.35 -4.50
C LEU A 41 7.51 -1.44 -5.74
N PRO A 42 7.28 -1.95 -6.97
CA PRO A 42 7.18 -1.10 -8.14
C PRO A 42 6.10 -0.08 -7.82
N GLY A 43 6.46 1.21 -7.88
CA GLY A 43 5.70 2.30 -7.30
C GLY A 43 4.21 2.06 -7.45
N VAL A 44 3.50 1.89 -6.32
CA VAL A 44 2.08 1.56 -6.26
C VAL A 44 1.39 2.40 -7.34
N LYS A 45 0.92 1.74 -8.40
CA LYS A 45 0.19 2.44 -9.46
C LYS A 45 -0.94 3.15 -8.75
N ARG A 46 -0.94 4.48 -8.81
CA ARG A 46 -2.06 5.27 -8.34
C ARG A 46 -3.20 4.95 -9.29
N HIS A 47 -4.06 4.04 -8.87
CA HIS A 47 -5.26 3.70 -9.61
C HIS A 47 -6.14 4.94 -9.70
N ASN A 48 -6.52 5.30 -10.93
CA ASN A 48 -7.49 6.36 -11.15
C ASN A 48 -8.90 5.74 -11.07
N LEU A 49 -9.85 6.43 -10.43
CA LEU A 49 -11.26 6.01 -10.41
C LEU A 49 -11.83 5.87 -11.83
N LEU A 50 -11.30 6.63 -12.80
CA LEU A 50 -11.63 6.51 -14.22
C LEU A 50 -11.24 5.15 -14.85
N GLU A 51 -10.36 4.37 -14.22
CA GLU A 51 -10.07 3.00 -14.66
C GLU A 51 -11.29 2.06 -14.53
N LEU A 52 -12.30 2.47 -13.75
CA LEU A 52 -13.55 1.73 -13.56
C LEU A 52 -14.68 2.21 -14.47
N GLU A 53 -14.45 3.24 -15.28
CA GLU A 53 -15.45 3.78 -16.21
C GLU A 53 -15.86 2.70 -17.23
N GLY A 54 -17.17 2.53 -17.41
CA GLY A 54 -17.72 1.60 -18.40
C GLY A 54 -17.77 0.13 -17.97
N LEU A 55 -17.10 -0.30 -16.89
CA LEU A 55 -17.12 -1.70 -16.42
C LEU A 55 -18.54 -2.21 -16.09
N GLY A 56 -19.45 -1.32 -15.69
CA GLY A 56 -20.84 -1.67 -15.43
C GLY A 56 -21.74 -1.67 -16.67
N ALA A 57 -21.39 -0.94 -17.73
CA ALA A 57 -22.32 -0.64 -18.83
C ALA A 57 -22.82 -1.92 -19.52
N ASP A 58 -21.92 -2.88 -19.76
CA ASP A 58 -22.25 -4.15 -20.41
C ASP A 58 -23.10 -5.09 -19.53
N VAL A 59 -22.98 -4.96 -18.21
CA VAL A 59 -23.79 -5.72 -17.24
C VAL A 59 -25.18 -5.12 -17.16
N TRP A 60 -25.28 -3.79 -17.04
CA TRP A 60 -26.55 -3.07 -16.91
C TRP A 60 -27.35 -3.04 -18.22
N SER A 61 -26.71 -3.12 -19.40
CA SER A 61 -27.40 -3.15 -20.70
C SER A 61 -28.32 -4.36 -20.89
N LYS A 62 -28.07 -5.45 -20.17
CA LYS A 62 -28.86 -6.69 -20.21
C LYS A 62 -30.00 -6.70 -19.19
N VAL A 63 -30.05 -5.70 -18.31
CA VAL A 63 -31.02 -5.59 -17.23
C VAL A 63 -32.05 -4.53 -17.60
N ASN A 64 -33.34 -4.85 -17.45
CA ASN A 64 -34.38 -3.84 -17.51
C ASN A 64 -34.32 -3.00 -16.22
N ILE A 65 -33.70 -1.82 -16.32
CA ILE A 65 -33.41 -0.94 -15.19
C ILE A 65 -34.70 -0.53 -14.46
N GLU A 66 -35.78 -0.24 -15.19
CA GLU A 66 -37.05 0.16 -14.59
C GLU A 66 -37.67 -0.95 -13.74
N ASN A 67 -37.64 -2.18 -14.25
CA ASN A 67 -38.14 -3.34 -13.52
C ASN A 67 -37.28 -3.66 -12.31
N TYR A 68 -35.95 -3.57 -12.44
CA TYR A 68 -35.02 -3.77 -11.34
C TYR A 68 -35.26 -2.78 -10.19
N VAL A 69 -35.41 -1.49 -10.52
CA VAL A 69 -35.67 -0.44 -9.51
C VAL A 69 -37.03 -0.64 -8.82
N ARG A 70 -38.06 -1.09 -9.55
CA ARG A 70 -39.36 -1.42 -8.93
C ARG A 70 -39.25 -2.58 -7.96
N GLN A 71 -38.58 -3.67 -8.34
CA GLN A 71 -38.36 -4.83 -7.47
C GLN A 71 -37.59 -4.47 -6.20
N GLU A 72 -36.56 -3.64 -6.31
CA GLU A 72 -35.80 -3.15 -5.15
C GLU A 72 -36.64 -2.22 -4.26
N ARG A 73 -37.58 -1.44 -4.81
CA ARG A 73 -38.50 -0.64 -3.98
C ARG A 73 -39.52 -1.50 -3.25
N ASP A 74 -40.04 -2.51 -3.93
CA ASP A 74 -41.04 -3.42 -3.36
C ASP A 74 -40.43 -4.34 -2.30
N SER A 75 -39.13 -4.64 -2.35
CA SER A 75 -38.43 -5.45 -1.33
C SER A 75 -38.08 -4.69 -0.04
N TRP A 76 -38.19 -3.37 -0.04
CA TRP A 76 -37.94 -2.49 1.12
C TRP A 76 -39.23 -1.98 1.78
N ASN A 77 -40.40 -2.29 1.20
CA ASN A 77 -41.73 -2.10 1.80
C ASN A 77 -42.20 -3.37 2.51
#